data_AF-A0A9X6U4W3-F1
#
_entry.id   AF-A0A9X6U4W3-F1
#
_cell.length_a   1.000
_cell.length_b   1.000
_cell.length_c   1.000
_cell.angle_alpha   90.00
_cell.angle_beta   90.00
_cell.angle_gamma   90.00
#
_symmetry.space_group_name_H-M   'P 1'
#
loop_
_entity.id
_entity.type
_entity.pdbx_description
1 polymer ?
#
loop_
_entity_poly.entity_id
_entity_poly.type
_entity_poly.pdbx_seq_one_letter_code
_entity_poly.pdbx_strand_id
1 'polypeptide(L)'
;MEYKLVEYKDLGTGNGVGERNAGVAFNLVRATVGGSGLFTKANADGYLMTSTIQSVEVIDGKIHISTRNSLYIFEPITFTPPFAG
;
A
#
# COMPACT_ATOMS: atom_id res chain seq x y z
N MET A 1 -0.50 1.80 12.54
CA MET A 1 -0.89 0.49 11.99
C MET A 1 0.01 0.24 10.80
N GLU A 2 0.67 -0.91 10.78
CA GLU A 2 1.65 -1.27 9.76
C GLU A 2 1.01 -2.21 8.72
N TYR A 3 1.43 -2.06 7.47
CA TYR A 3 0.88 -2.76 6.32
C TYR A 3 2.01 -3.25 5.43
N LYS A 4 1.82 -4.39 4.77
CA LYS A 4 2.76 -4.90 3.78
C LYS A 4 2.19 -4.70 2.39
N LEU A 5 2.98 -4.10 1.49
CA LEU A 5 2.62 -4.05 0.07
C LEU A 5 2.73 -5.48 -0.48
N VAL A 6 1.62 -6.01 -0.98
CA VAL A 6 1.57 -7.37 -1.55
C VAL A 6 1.55 -7.34 -3.07
N GLU A 7 0.92 -6.33 -3.65
CA GLU A 7 0.83 -6.19 -5.10
C GLU A 7 0.83 -4.71 -5.50
N TYR A 8 1.54 -4.44 -6.59
CA TYR A 8 1.55 -3.17 -7.28
C TYR A 8 1.39 -3.42 -8.77
N LYS A 9 0.41 -2.76 -9.38
CA LYS A 9 0.17 -2.80 -10.82
C LYS A 9 0.10 -1.38 -11.37
N ASP A 10 1.08 -0.98 -12.18
CA ASP A 10 1.00 0.23 -13.01
C ASP A 10 0.11 -0.07 -14.22
N LEU A 11 -0.92 0.75 -14.42
CA LEU A 11 -1.93 0.67 -15.47
C LEU A 11 -1.70 1.69 -16.58
N GLY A 12 -0.63 2.50 -16.53
CA GLY A 12 -0.30 3.35 -17.69
C GLY A 12 0.49 4.63 -17.48
N THR A 13 1.27 4.79 -16.40
CA THR A 13 2.23 5.93 -16.32
C THR A 13 3.56 5.70 -17.03
N GLY A 14 3.84 4.48 -17.48
CA GLY A 14 5.13 4.13 -18.09
C GLY A 14 6.27 3.98 -17.08
N ASN A 15 5.94 3.96 -15.77
CA ASN A 15 6.90 3.77 -14.68
C ASN A 15 6.96 2.31 -14.20
N GLY A 16 6.20 1.38 -14.77
CA GLY A 16 6.10 0.02 -14.25
C GLY A 16 6.36 -1.09 -15.26
N VAL A 17 7.61 -1.56 -15.32
CA VAL A 17 7.83 -3.02 -15.32
C VAL A 17 7.83 -3.42 -13.86
N GLY A 18 6.96 -4.36 -13.48
CA GLY A 18 6.61 -4.68 -12.10
C GLY A 18 7.78 -4.96 -11.18
N GLU A 19 8.20 -3.95 -10.41
CA GLU A 19 8.86 -4.19 -9.14
C GLU A 19 7.79 -4.73 -8.18
N ARG A 20 7.71 -6.06 -8.09
CA ARG A 20 7.12 -6.72 -6.93
C ARG A 20 7.97 -6.36 -5.72
N ASN A 21 7.69 -5.22 -5.10
CA ASN A 21 8.14 -4.92 -3.74
C ASN A 21 7.28 -5.72 -2.74
N ALA A 22 7.07 -7.01 -3.01
CA ALA A 22 6.35 -7.92 -2.16
C ALA A 22 7.17 -8.11 -0.88
N GLY A 23 6.59 -7.80 0.28
CA GLY A 23 7.30 -7.91 1.55
C GLY A 23 7.93 -6.63 2.07
N VAL A 24 7.71 -5.49 1.42
CA VAL A 24 8.06 -4.20 2.03
C VAL A 24 6.94 -3.79 2.98
N ALA A 25 7.30 -3.59 4.24
CA ALA A 25 6.43 -3.05 5.26
C ALA A 25 6.36 -1.52 5.16
N PHE A 26 5.16 -0.99 5.34
CA PHE A 26 4.79 0.40 5.22
C PHE A 26 3.89 0.82 6.37
N ASN A 27 4.12 2.02 6.89
CA ASN A 27 3.15 2.70 7.72
C ASN A 27 2.23 3.53 6.82
N LEU A 28 0.92 3.29 6.91
CA LEU A 28 -0.08 4.13 6.25
C LEU A 28 -0.17 5.46 7.01
N VAL A 29 0.26 6.54 6.35
CA VAL A 29 0.16 7.91 6.91
C VAL A 29 -1.16 8.54 6.50
N ARG A 30 -1.50 8.47 5.21
CA ARG A 30 -2.79 8.93 4.69
C ARG A 30 -3.18 8.21 3.41
N ALA A 31 -4.48 8.03 3.19
CA ALA A 31 -5.06 7.66 1.91
C ALA A 31 -6.47 8.27 1.85
N THR A 32 -6.72 9.15 0.89
CA THR A 32 -7.99 9.89 0.80
C THR A 32 -8.43 9.95 -0.65
N VAL A 33 -9.67 9.56 -0.92
CA VAL A 33 -10.28 9.66 -2.26
C VAL A 33 -10.30 11.12 -2.70
N GLY A 34 -9.87 11.38 -3.94
CA GLY A 34 -9.66 12.74 -4.48
C GLY A 34 -8.33 13.39 -4.07
N GLY A 35 -7.56 12.79 -3.17
CA GLY A 35 -6.22 13.22 -2.76
C GLY A 35 -5.13 12.19 -3.10
N SER A 36 -3.91 12.41 -2.61
CA SER A 36 -2.81 11.44 -2.74
C SER A 36 -2.61 10.61 -1.47
N GLY A 37 -2.28 9.33 -1.66
CA GLY A 37 -1.83 8.44 -0.60
C GLY A 37 -0.37 8.67 -0.25
N LEU A 38 -0.03 8.56 1.03
CA LEU A 38 1.33 8.59 1.55
C LEU A 38 1.56 7.40 2.49
N PHE A 39 2.59 6.64 2.18
CA PHE A 39 3.05 5.49 2.96
C PHE A 39 4.55 5.63 3.21
N THR A 40 5.00 5.42 4.44
CA THR A 40 6.43 5.44 4.77
C THR A 40 6.93 4.01 4.94
N LYS A 41 8.10 3.68 4.40
CA LYS A 41 8.70 2.35 4.61
C LYS A 41 9.02 2.18 6.10
N ALA A 42 8.65 1.04 6.69
CA ALA A 42 8.81 0.82 8.13
C ALA A 42 10.28 0.63 8.55
N ASN A 43 11.09 0.02 7.67
CA ASN A 43 12.46 -0.40 7.98
C ASN A 43 13.52 0.26 7.09
N ALA A 44 13.19 1.35 6.40
CA ALA A 44 14.11 2.04 5.50
C ALA A 44 13.69 3.50 5.28
N ASP A 45 14.65 4.34 4.90
CA ASP A 45 14.34 5.67 4.40
C ASP A 45 13.68 5.58 3.03
N GLY A 46 12.43 6.01 2.95
CA GLY A 46 11.68 6.04 1.70
C GLY A 46 10.19 6.16 1.92
N TYR A 47 9.52 6.75 0.93
CA TYR A 47 8.08 6.87 0.89
C TYR A 47 7.53 6.33 -0.42
N LEU A 48 6.30 5.84 -0.36
CA LEU A 48 5.47 5.57 -1.51
C LEU A 48 4.38 6.65 -1.53
N MET A 49 4.37 7.48 -2.58
CA MET A 49 3.29 8.41 -2.85
C MET A 49 2.48 7.92 -4.04
N THR A 50 1.16 7.97 -3.90
CA THR A 50 0.27 7.64 -5.01
C THR A 50 -0.12 8.91 -5.76
N SER A 51 -0.53 8.75 -7.02
CA SER A 51 -1.31 9.79 -7.70
C SER A 51 -2.71 9.92 -7.06
N THR A 52 -3.56 10.78 -7.62
CA THR A 52 -4.93 11.00 -7.14
C THR A 52 -5.67 9.67 -7.00
N ILE A 53 -6.10 9.37 -5.78
CA ILE A 53 -6.84 8.17 -5.41
C ILE A 53 -8.27 8.31 -5.94
N GLN A 54 -8.71 7.30 -6.67
CA GLN A 54 -10.06 7.15 -7.19
C GLN A 54 -10.94 6.33 -6.24
N SER A 55 -10.38 5.29 -5.62
CA SER A 55 -11.08 4.48 -4.62
C SER A 55 -10.13 3.90 -3.57
N VAL A 56 -10.68 3.67 -2.38
CA VAL A 56 -10.05 2.91 -1.30
C VAL A 56 -11.09 1.90 -0.82
N GLU A 57 -10.78 0.61 -0.93
CA GLU A 57 -11.68 -0.49 -0.59
C GLU A 57 -10.96 -1.50 0.30
N VAL A 58 -11.71 -2.18 1.17
CA VAL A 58 -11.20 -3.31 1.94
C VAL A 58 -11.84 -4.58 1.38
N ILE A 59 -11.03 -5.44 0.76
CA ILE A 59 -11.46 -6.68 0.11
C ILE A 59 -10.65 -7.82 0.70
N ASP A 60 -11.32 -8.84 1.24
CA ASP A 60 -10.67 -10.01 1.88
C ASP A 60 -9.60 -9.63 2.92
N GLY A 61 -9.87 -8.58 3.71
CA GLY A 61 -8.96 -8.07 4.74
C GLY A 61 -7.75 -7.28 4.22
N LYS A 62 -7.68 -7.02 2.91
CA LYS A 62 -6.63 -6.21 2.27
C LYS A 62 -7.17 -4.85 1.86
N ILE A 63 -6.33 -3.81 1.95
CA ILE A 63 -6.65 -2.47 1.47
C ILE A 63 -6.24 -2.37 0.00
N HIS A 64 -7.23 -2.11 -0.86
CA HIS A 64 -7.08 -1.87 -2.28
C HIS A 64 -7.18 -0.37 -2.52
N ILE A 65 -6.16 0.22 -3.14
CA ILE A 65 -6.11 1.65 -3.45
C ILE A 65 -5.94 1.79 -4.94
N SER A 66 -7.01 2.24 -5.59
CA SER A 66 -7.01 2.51 -7.01
C SER A 66 -6.71 3.99 -7.23
N THR A 67 -5.79 4.25 -8.15
CA THR A 67 -5.57 5.56 -8.74
C THR A 67 -5.85 5.48 -10.22
N ARG A 68 -5.84 6.62 -10.91
CA ARG A 68 -6.04 6.68 -12.37
C ARG A 68 -5.17 5.66 -13.13
N ASN A 69 -3.95 5.44 -12.66
CA ASN A 69 -2.94 4.70 -13.40
C ASN A 69 -2.31 3.58 -12.59
N SER A 70 -2.77 3.27 -11.38
CA SER A 70 -2.13 2.24 -10.57
C SER A 70 -3.07 1.65 -9.55
N LEU A 71 -2.93 0.36 -9.29
CA LEU A 71 -3.56 -0.35 -8.19
C LEU A 71 -2.49 -0.77 -7.17
N TYR A 72 -2.73 -0.44 -5.91
CA TYR A 72 -1.93 -0.86 -4.77
C TYR A 72 -2.74 -1.77 -3.87
N ILE A 73 -2.16 -2.89 -3.45
CA ILE A 73 -2.81 -3.81 -2.51
C ILE A 73 -1.91 -3.97 -1.29
N PHE A 74 -2.50 -3.69 -0.13
CA PHE A 74 -1.82 -3.78 1.17
C PHE A 74 -2.51 -4.80 2.05
N GLU A 75 -1.74 -5.62 2.74
CA GLU A 75 -2.25 -6.48 3.82
C GLU A 75 -1.84 -5.92 5.20
N PRO A 76 -2.70 -5.96 6.21
CA PRO A 76 -2.34 -5.54 7.57
C PRO A 76 -1.32 -6.52 8.16
N ILE A 77 -0.29 -5.99 8.80
CA ILE A 77 0.67 -6.83 9.52
C ILE A 77 0.06 -7.15 10.89
N THR A 78 -0.38 -8.39 11.05
CA THR A 78 -0.88 -8.89 12.33
C THR A 78 0.33 -9.24 13.20
N PHE A 79 0.64 -8.39 14.18
CA PHE A 79 1.54 -8.77 15.25
C PHE A 79 0.78 -9.72 16.18
N THR A 80 1.12 -11.01 16.17
CA THR A 80 0.68 -11.92 17.23
C THR A 80 1.61 -11.67 18.42
N PRO A 81 1.17 -11.05 19.53
CA PRO A 81 2.02 -10.90 20.69
C PRO A 81 2.41 -12.30 21.21
N PRO A 82 3.66 -12.49 21.66
CA PRO A 82 4.17 -13.80 22.10
C PRO A 82 3.47 -14.38 23.33
N PHE A 83 2.52 -13.65 23.93
CA PHE A 83 1.80 -14.03 25.14
C PHE A 83 0.29 -14.17 24.95
N ALA A 84 -0.19 -14.39 23.71
CA ALA A 84 -1.56 -14.83 23.49
C ALA A 84 -1.68 -16.35 23.79
N GLY A 85 -1.57 -16.71 25.08
CA GLY A 85 -1.67 -18.06 25.60
C GLY A 85 -1.92 -18.06 27.09
#